data_AF-A0A212RR76-F1
#
_entry.id   AF-A0A212RR76-F1
#
_cell.length_a   1.000
_cell.length_b   1.000
_cell.length_c   1.000
_cell.angle_alpha   90.00
_cell.angle_beta   90.00
_cell.angle_gamma   90.00
#
_symmetry.space_group_name_H-M   'P 1'
#
loop_
_entity.id
_entity.type
_entity.pdbx_description
1 polymer ?
#
loop_
_entity_poly.entity_id
_entity_poly.type
_entity_poly.pdbx_seq_one_letter_code
_entity_poly.pdbx_strand_id
1 'polypeptide(L)'
;MREPYIIALMVIILVLTVAPPETVGSISLEQNVDQIDKALMNLTPYVRFADDGIAVFDMNSAKQAGFSESVILLAEEMVAFHNELVKVASLEKVTDVRMIPVALDRYPRLRELFERASREAYFRQESNNGAVPLGLHACGTYSNPVPNYTPPRSTFGPYADPAGTLISWGFHHTAWYACGQLPPYDCPNDFTRDRGYYGPYGYCWSPCFRDQGRTTSGSSYFTIQYGEPNPEVYKSSWPSWWPYWYWDTYVFWWHLTY
;
A
#
# COMPACT_ATOMS: atom_id res chain seq x y z
N MET A 1 -43.37 63.41 -39.41
CA MET A 1 -42.66 63.54 -38.13
C MET A 1 -42.72 62.17 -37.46
N ARG A 2 -41.56 61.54 -37.26
CA ARG A 2 -41.41 60.20 -36.68
C ARG A 2 -41.19 60.37 -35.18
N GLU A 3 -41.95 59.66 -34.37
CA GLU A 3 -41.62 59.40 -32.97
C GLU A 3 -41.14 57.94 -32.81
N PRO A 4 -40.13 57.68 -31.96
CA PRO A 4 -39.44 56.41 -31.94
C PRO A 4 -40.13 55.38 -31.04
N TYR A 5 -40.30 54.17 -31.56
CA TYR A 5 -40.60 52.99 -30.75
C TYR A 5 -39.33 52.58 -29.98
N ILE A 6 -39.37 52.71 -28.65
CA ILE A 6 -38.36 52.15 -27.75
C ILE A 6 -38.57 50.62 -27.72
N ILE A 7 -37.71 49.87 -28.40
CA ILE A 7 -37.61 48.42 -28.24
C ILE A 7 -36.72 48.18 -27.02
N ALA A 8 -37.32 47.85 -25.89
CA ALA A 8 -36.59 47.38 -24.72
C ALA A 8 -36.05 45.97 -24.99
N LEU A 9 -34.76 45.87 -25.27
CA LEU A 9 -34.04 44.61 -25.41
C LEU A 9 -33.80 44.03 -24.00
N MET A 10 -34.66 43.13 -23.53
CA MET A 10 -34.36 42.34 -22.33
C MET A 10 -33.24 41.34 -22.66
N VAL A 11 -32.01 41.69 -22.29
CA VAL A 11 -30.90 40.75 -22.24
C VAL A 11 -31.07 39.90 -20.99
N ILE A 12 -31.61 38.68 -21.16
CA ILE A 12 -31.57 37.66 -20.11
C ILE A 12 -30.12 37.19 -20.04
N ILE A 13 -29.36 37.71 -19.07
CA ILE A 13 -28.08 37.13 -18.69
C ILE A 13 -28.41 35.81 -18.00
N LEU A 14 -28.29 34.71 -18.75
CA LEU A 14 -28.29 33.37 -18.19
C LEU A 14 -27.02 33.25 -17.35
N VAL A 15 -27.14 33.50 -16.05
CA VAL A 15 -26.11 33.15 -15.08
C VAL A 15 -26.10 31.63 -15.03
N LEU A 16 -25.22 31.03 -15.85
CA LEU A 16 -24.80 29.66 -15.64
C LEU A 16 -24.14 29.63 -14.27
N THR A 17 -24.91 29.24 -13.26
CA THR A 17 -24.36 28.78 -11.99
C THR A 17 -23.53 27.56 -12.34
N VAL A 18 -22.23 27.77 -12.56
CA VAL A 18 -21.25 26.68 -12.55
C VAL A 18 -21.38 26.09 -11.15
N ALA A 19 -22.05 24.95 -11.06
CA ALA A 19 -22.02 24.17 -9.84
C ALA A 19 -20.54 23.98 -9.49
N PRO A 20 -20.14 24.19 -8.22
CA PRO A 20 -18.78 23.86 -7.82
C PRO A 20 -18.51 22.42 -8.27
N PRO A 21 -17.27 22.09 -8.71
CA PRO A 21 -16.93 20.75 -9.12
C PRO A 21 -17.40 19.80 -8.02
N GLU A 22 -18.21 18.82 -8.42
CA GLU A 22 -18.70 17.78 -7.51
C GLU A 22 -17.49 17.27 -6.73
N THR A 23 -17.56 17.40 -5.42
CA THR A 23 -16.62 16.76 -4.50
C THR A 23 -16.44 15.33 -4.97
N VAL A 24 -15.22 15.00 -5.39
CA VAL A 24 -14.74 13.65 -5.70
C VAL A 24 -15.34 12.71 -4.65
N GLY A 25 -16.40 11.99 -5.02
CA GLY A 25 -17.38 11.48 -4.05
C GLY A 25 -16.71 10.63 -3.00
N SER A 26 -16.72 11.03 -1.73
CA SER A 26 -16.06 10.30 -0.64
C SER A 26 -16.41 8.80 -0.66
N ILE A 27 -15.50 7.95 -0.16
CA ILE A 27 -15.92 6.59 0.18
C ILE A 27 -17.08 6.76 1.18
N SER A 28 -18.27 6.27 0.81
CA SER A 28 -19.45 6.35 1.69
C SER A 28 -19.02 6.07 3.13
N LEU A 29 -19.29 7.04 4.02
CA LEU A 29 -18.99 6.98 5.45
C LEU A 29 -19.66 5.81 6.17
N GLU A 30 -20.48 5.01 5.47
CA GLU A 30 -21.18 3.85 6.03
C GLU A 30 -20.39 2.54 5.94
N GLN A 31 -19.39 2.43 5.06
CA GLN A 31 -18.59 1.20 4.94
C GLN A 31 -17.41 1.23 5.92
N ASN A 32 -17.36 0.25 6.84
CA ASN A 32 -16.19 0.00 7.67
C ASN A 32 -15.04 -0.61 6.84
N VAL A 33 -13.81 -0.55 7.34
CA VAL A 33 -12.62 -1.00 6.58
C VAL A 33 -12.73 -2.47 6.15
N ASP A 34 -13.39 -3.32 6.93
CA ASP A 34 -13.64 -4.74 6.60
C ASP A 34 -14.54 -4.92 5.36
N GLN A 35 -15.57 -4.08 5.20
CA GLN A 35 -16.42 -4.09 4.00
C GLN A 35 -15.65 -3.62 2.76
N ILE A 36 -14.78 -2.62 2.92
CA ILE A 36 -13.92 -2.14 1.83
C ILE A 36 -12.93 -3.23 1.43
N ASP A 37 -12.24 -3.86 2.39
CA ASP A 37 -11.33 -4.99 2.16
C ASP A 37 -12.01 -6.10 1.35
N LYS A 38 -13.20 -6.54 1.79
CA LYS A 38 -13.97 -7.58 1.09
C LYS A 38 -14.32 -7.17 -0.34
N ALA A 39 -14.74 -5.93 -0.54
CA ALA A 39 -15.07 -5.42 -1.87
C ALA A 39 -13.83 -5.36 -2.78
N LEU A 40 -12.68 -4.91 -2.26
CA LEU A 40 -11.41 -4.91 -3.00
C LEU A 40 -10.93 -6.33 -3.34
N MET A 41 -11.03 -7.29 -2.43
CA MET A 41 -10.71 -8.69 -2.74
C MET A 41 -11.62 -9.26 -3.84
N ASN A 42 -12.92 -8.95 -3.79
CA ASN A 42 -13.86 -9.38 -4.82
C ASN A 42 -13.58 -8.76 -6.20
N LEU A 43 -12.78 -7.67 -6.29
CA LEU A 43 -12.33 -7.10 -7.55
C LEU A 43 -11.20 -7.89 -8.23
N THR A 44 -10.61 -8.89 -7.57
CA THR A 44 -9.49 -9.70 -8.11
C THR A 44 -9.71 -10.19 -9.55
N PRO A 45 -10.90 -10.70 -9.97
CA PRO A 45 -11.12 -11.15 -11.35
C PRO A 45 -11.04 -10.04 -12.41
N TYR A 46 -11.15 -8.77 -11.99
CA TYR A 46 -11.17 -7.60 -12.87
C TYR A 46 -9.84 -6.85 -12.90
N VAL A 47 -8.85 -7.26 -12.09
CA VAL A 47 -7.50 -6.70 -12.12
C VAL A 47 -6.57 -7.73 -12.73
N ARG A 48 -5.85 -7.33 -13.77
CA ARG A 48 -4.83 -8.14 -14.44
C ARG A 48 -3.52 -7.38 -14.41
N PHE A 49 -2.42 -8.11 -14.52
CA PHE A 49 -1.12 -7.50 -14.64
C PHE A 49 -0.47 -7.95 -15.94
N ALA A 50 0.13 -7.00 -16.64
CA ALA A 50 0.95 -7.27 -17.81
C ALA A 50 2.34 -7.83 -17.40
N ASP A 51 3.09 -8.33 -18.37
CA ASP A 51 4.42 -8.94 -18.14
C ASP A 51 5.44 -7.96 -17.54
N ASP A 52 5.23 -6.66 -17.72
CA ASP A 52 6.05 -5.59 -17.15
C ASP A 52 5.62 -5.20 -15.72
N GLY A 53 4.65 -5.91 -15.15
CA GLY A 53 4.10 -5.67 -13.83
C GLY A 53 3.00 -4.61 -13.78
N ILE A 54 2.67 -3.94 -14.90
CA ILE A 54 1.63 -2.92 -14.91
C ILE A 54 0.25 -3.54 -14.69
N ALA A 55 -0.46 -3.05 -13.67
CA ALA A 55 -1.83 -3.40 -13.39
C ALA A 55 -2.81 -2.71 -14.35
N VAL A 56 -3.79 -3.47 -14.82
CA VAL A 56 -4.90 -3.04 -15.64
C VAL A 56 -6.19 -3.44 -14.95
N PHE A 57 -7.04 -2.45 -14.68
CA PHE A 57 -8.34 -2.67 -14.07
C PHE A 57 -9.46 -2.58 -15.11
N ASP A 58 -10.22 -3.66 -15.25
CA ASP A 58 -11.43 -3.73 -16.08
C ASP A 58 -12.61 -3.08 -15.35
N MET A 59 -12.57 -1.76 -15.27
CA MET A 59 -13.62 -0.94 -14.65
C MET A 59 -15.01 -1.26 -15.23
N ASN A 60 -15.12 -1.50 -16.55
CA ASN A 60 -16.40 -1.69 -17.19
C ASN A 60 -17.05 -3.02 -16.76
N SER A 61 -16.28 -4.10 -16.73
CA SER A 61 -16.79 -5.37 -16.22
C SER A 61 -17.07 -5.32 -14.71
N ALA A 62 -16.26 -4.61 -13.92
CA ALA A 62 -16.56 -4.39 -12.50
C ALA A 62 -17.87 -3.60 -12.31
N LYS A 63 -18.13 -2.55 -13.11
CA LYS A 63 -19.42 -1.83 -13.11
C LYS A 63 -20.59 -2.75 -13.45
N GLN A 64 -20.46 -3.57 -14.50
CA GLN A 64 -21.49 -4.53 -14.91
C GLN A 64 -21.75 -5.61 -13.85
N ALA A 65 -20.73 -5.97 -13.07
CA ALA A 65 -20.84 -6.91 -11.95
C ALA A 65 -21.46 -6.29 -10.68
N GLY A 66 -21.78 -4.99 -10.69
CA GLY A 66 -22.52 -4.32 -9.61
C GLY A 66 -21.65 -3.79 -8.47
N PHE A 67 -20.34 -3.62 -8.67
CA PHE A 67 -19.49 -2.95 -7.69
C PHE A 67 -19.90 -1.47 -7.54
N SER A 68 -19.83 -0.96 -6.31
CA SER A 68 -20.16 0.45 -6.05
C SER A 68 -19.13 1.37 -6.70
N GLU A 69 -19.59 2.56 -7.09
CA GLU A 69 -18.72 3.59 -7.66
C GLU A 69 -17.56 3.95 -6.71
N SER A 70 -17.82 4.03 -5.40
CA SER A 70 -16.79 4.30 -4.40
C SER A 70 -15.64 3.28 -4.41
N VAL A 71 -15.97 1.99 -4.53
CA VAL A 71 -14.99 0.89 -4.55
C VAL A 71 -14.24 0.88 -5.88
N ILE A 72 -14.93 1.14 -6.99
CA ILE A 72 -14.32 1.25 -8.31
C ILE A 72 -13.30 2.38 -8.36
N LEU A 73 -13.67 3.60 -7.92
CA LEU A 73 -12.78 4.75 -7.95
C LEU A 73 -11.58 4.57 -7.01
N LEU A 74 -11.77 3.92 -5.85
CA LEU A 74 -10.67 3.53 -4.97
C LEU A 74 -9.73 2.54 -5.67
N ALA A 75 -10.28 1.52 -6.35
CA ALA A 75 -9.47 0.54 -7.06
C ALA A 75 -8.68 1.17 -8.23
N GLU A 76 -9.25 2.14 -8.94
CA GLU A 76 -8.54 2.92 -9.94
C GLU A 76 -7.35 3.68 -9.35
N GLU A 77 -7.53 4.32 -8.18
CA GLU A 77 -6.42 5.00 -7.49
C GLU A 77 -5.35 4.01 -7.02
N MET A 78 -5.73 2.85 -6.51
CA MET A 78 -4.77 1.81 -6.09
C MET A 78 -3.96 1.26 -7.28
N VAL A 79 -4.62 1.01 -8.41
CA VAL A 79 -3.96 0.58 -9.66
C VAL A 79 -3.05 1.67 -10.21
N ALA A 80 -3.46 2.93 -10.14
CA ALA A 80 -2.64 4.06 -10.56
C ALA A 80 -1.41 4.25 -9.65
N PHE A 81 -1.59 4.15 -8.33
CA PHE A 81 -0.51 4.19 -7.34
C PHE A 81 0.50 3.05 -7.58
N HIS A 82 0.00 1.83 -7.72
CA HIS A 82 0.78 0.65 -8.07
C HIS A 82 1.58 0.86 -9.37
N ASN A 83 0.92 1.31 -10.44
CA ASN A 83 1.58 1.56 -11.73
C ASN A 83 2.63 2.67 -11.64
N GLU A 84 2.44 3.67 -10.78
CA GLU A 84 3.46 4.68 -10.51
C GLU A 84 4.68 4.06 -9.81
N LEU A 85 4.47 3.17 -8.83
CA LEU A 85 5.55 2.39 -8.21
C LEU A 85 6.32 1.56 -9.24
N VAL A 86 5.63 0.82 -10.12
CA VAL A 86 6.23 0.05 -11.22
C VAL A 86 7.03 0.93 -12.15
N LYS A 87 6.41 2.01 -12.61
CA LYS A 87 6.98 2.89 -13.62
C LYS A 87 8.24 3.54 -13.09
N VAL A 88 8.23 3.98 -11.84
CA VAL A 88 9.41 4.54 -11.21
C VAL A 88 10.48 3.44 -10.98
N ALA A 89 10.08 2.24 -10.55
CA ALA A 89 10.98 1.08 -10.46
C ALA A 89 11.54 0.60 -11.82
N SER A 90 10.91 0.96 -12.94
CA SER A 90 11.31 0.60 -14.31
C SER A 90 12.15 1.69 -14.99
N LEU A 91 11.69 2.95 -14.94
CA LEU A 91 12.31 4.12 -15.61
C LEU A 91 13.71 4.42 -15.11
N GLU A 92 13.98 4.16 -13.84
CA GLU A 92 15.28 4.44 -13.25
C GLU A 92 16.34 3.33 -13.52
N LYS A 93 16.07 2.34 -14.41
CA LYS A 93 16.99 1.20 -14.69
C LYS A 93 17.57 0.59 -13.42
N VAL A 94 16.73 0.48 -12.42
CA VAL A 94 17.06 0.41 -11.00
C VAL A 94 17.97 -0.73 -10.64
N THR A 95 19.20 -0.36 -10.33
CA THR A 95 19.92 -0.75 -9.11
C THR A 95 19.78 0.30 -7.98
N ASP A 96 19.19 1.50 -8.23
CA ASP A 96 18.90 2.59 -7.25
C ASP A 96 17.72 3.53 -7.66
N VAL A 97 16.75 3.86 -6.76
CA VAL A 97 15.53 4.75 -6.92
C VAL A 97 15.01 5.37 -5.64
N ARG A 98 15.68 6.38 -5.17
CA ARG A 98 15.15 7.30 -4.17
C ARG A 98 13.66 7.12 -3.72
N MET A 99 13.35 6.71 -2.45
CA MET A 99 11.98 6.66 -1.84
C MET A 99 11.00 7.32 -2.77
N ILE A 100 10.23 6.53 -3.52
CA ILE A 100 9.28 7.10 -4.45
C ILE A 100 8.32 7.86 -3.55
N PRO A 101 8.36 9.21 -3.52
CA PRO A 101 7.38 9.96 -2.79
C PRO A 101 6.18 9.96 -3.72
N VAL A 102 5.52 8.81 -3.86
CA VAL A 102 4.19 8.76 -4.45
C VAL A 102 3.35 9.53 -3.46
N ALA A 103 3.19 10.82 -3.73
CA ALA A 103 2.44 11.70 -2.85
C ALA A 103 1.02 11.15 -2.79
N LEU A 104 0.66 10.55 -1.64
CA LEU A 104 -0.69 10.05 -1.38
C LEU A 104 -1.74 11.14 -1.61
N ASP A 105 -1.34 12.41 -1.58
CA ASP A 105 -2.17 13.56 -1.95
C ASP A 105 -2.75 13.49 -3.37
N ARG A 106 -2.12 12.75 -4.30
CA ARG A 106 -2.64 12.51 -5.66
C ARG A 106 -3.71 11.42 -5.71
N TYR A 107 -3.85 10.66 -4.62
CA TYR A 107 -4.74 9.50 -4.47
C TYR A 107 -5.63 9.71 -3.24
N PRO A 108 -6.56 10.68 -3.26
CA PRO A 108 -7.30 11.11 -2.09
C PRO A 108 -8.14 9.99 -1.44
N ARG A 109 -8.65 9.04 -2.22
CA ARG A 109 -9.43 7.89 -1.70
C ARG A 109 -8.54 6.86 -1.07
N LEU A 110 -7.38 6.60 -1.68
CA LEU A 110 -6.38 5.73 -1.08
C LEU A 110 -5.87 6.31 0.24
N ARG A 111 -5.60 7.62 0.27
CA ARG A 111 -5.24 8.35 1.50
C ARG A 111 -6.36 8.23 2.55
N GLU A 112 -7.61 8.45 2.16
CA GLU A 112 -8.76 8.29 3.05
C GLU A 112 -8.87 6.86 3.61
N LEU A 113 -8.67 5.83 2.77
CA LEU A 113 -8.63 4.44 3.21
C LEU A 113 -7.52 4.22 4.24
N PHE A 114 -6.30 4.69 3.95
CA PHE A 114 -5.16 4.53 4.86
C PHE A 114 -5.41 5.18 6.20
N GLU A 115 -5.89 6.43 6.21
CA GLU A 115 -6.23 7.14 7.43
C GLU A 115 -7.32 6.42 8.24
N ARG A 116 -8.37 5.92 7.57
CA ARG A 116 -9.43 5.14 8.22
C ARG A 116 -8.88 3.83 8.79
N ALA A 117 -8.10 3.09 8.02
CA ALA A 117 -7.49 1.83 8.42
C ALA A 117 -6.52 1.99 9.59
N SER A 118 -5.65 3.01 9.57
CA SER A 118 -4.72 3.28 10.68
C SER A 118 -5.47 3.70 11.94
N ARG A 119 -6.55 4.48 11.84
CA ARG A 119 -7.42 4.80 12.98
C ARG A 119 -8.08 3.55 13.57
N GLU A 120 -8.68 2.71 12.73
CA GLU A 120 -9.27 1.45 13.20
C GLU A 120 -8.23 0.52 13.83
N ALA A 121 -7.04 0.42 13.23
CA ALA A 121 -5.94 -0.40 13.72
C ALA A 121 -5.47 0.05 15.13
N TYR A 122 -5.36 1.36 15.36
CA TYR A 122 -5.04 1.93 16.67
C TYR A 122 -6.05 1.49 17.75
N PHE A 123 -7.35 1.63 17.48
CA PHE A 123 -8.39 1.22 18.43
C PHE A 123 -8.49 -0.29 18.64
N ARG A 124 -8.12 -1.10 17.63
CA ARG A 124 -8.11 -2.57 17.74
C ARG A 124 -6.87 -3.10 18.47
N GLN A 125 -5.77 -2.37 18.50
CA GLN A 125 -4.56 -2.79 19.21
C GLN A 125 -4.80 -2.92 20.73
N GLU A 126 -5.70 -2.08 21.27
CA GLU A 126 -6.14 -2.13 22.68
C GLU A 126 -7.10 -3.29 22.98
N SER A 127 -7.74 -3.91 21.98
CA SER A 127 -8.75 -4.97 22.15
C SER A 127 -8.24 -6.40 21.90
N ASN A 128 -6.92 -6.56 21.72
CA ASN A 128 -6.19 -7.77 21.30
C ASN A 128 -6.36 -9.05 22.16
N ASN A 129 -7.29 -9.08 23.13
CA ASN A 129 -7.69 -10.28 23.87
C ASN A 129 -8.96 -10.95 23.30
N GLY A 130 -9.46 -10.50 22.15
CA GLY A 130 -10.65 -11.04 21.50
C GLY A 130 -10.42 -12.33 20.68
N ALA A 131 -11.51 -13.06 20.41
CA ALA A 131 -11.47 -14.20 19.51
C ALA A 131 -11.13 -13.76 18.07
N VAL A 132 -10.22 -14.48 17.43
CA VAL A 132 -9.83 -14.26 16.04
C VAL A 132 -10.99 -14.61 15.10
N PRO A 133 -11.46 -13.70 14.24
CA PRO A 133 -12.51 -14.01 13.28
C PRO A 133 -12.06 -15.08 12.27
N LEU A 134 -12.91 -16.07 12.01
CA LEU A 134 -12.68 -17.08 10.97
C LEU A 134 -12.87 -16.49 9.57
N GLY A 135 -12.13 -17.00 8.58
CA GLY A 135 -12.28 -16.60 7.16
C GLY A 135 -11.52 -15.33 6.75
N LEU A 136 -10.58 -14.85 7.59
CA LEU A 136 -9.69 -13.75 7.27
C LEU A 136 -8.51 -14.22 6.41
N HIS A 137 -7.98 -13.31 5.57
CA HIS A 137 -6.85 -13.62 4.71
C HIS A 137 -5.57 -13.79 5.55
N ALA A 138 -4.84 -14.90 5.36
CA ALA A 138 -3.69 -15.25 6.22
C ALA A 138 -2.54 -14.23 6.18
N CYS A 139 -2.40 -13.48 5.08
CA CYS A 139 -1.41 -12.41 4.90
C CYS A 139 -1.80 -11.07 5.53
N GLY A 140 -2.98 -10.97 6.14
CA GLY A 140 -3.52 -9.73 6.68
C GLY A 140 -4.34 -8.91 5.68
N THR A 141 -5.07 -7.94 6.20
CA THR A 141 -5.86 -6.95 5.45
C THR A 141 -5.84 -5.61 6.19
N TYR A 142 -6.40 -4.54 5.63
CA TYR A 142 -6.43 -3.23 6.31
C TYR A 142 -7.18 -3.28 7.65
N SER A 143 -8.27 -4.04 7.72
CA SER A 143 -9.07 -4.23 8.94
C SER A 143 -8.47 -5.25 9.92
N ASN A 144 -7.60 -6.13 9.45
CA ASN A 144 -6.98 -7.20 10.22
C ASN A 144 -5.49 -7.32 9.84
N PRO A 145 -4.66 -6.32 10.21
CA PRO A 145 -3.26 -6.28 9.80
C PRO A 145 -2.46 -7.42 10.43
N VAL A 146 -1.48 -7.90 9.67
CA VAL A 146 -0.54 -8.94 10.10
C VAL A 146 0.88 -8.45 9.87
N PRO A 147 1.72 -8.39 10.93
CA PRO A 147 1.30 -8.29 12.33
C PRO A 147 0.45 -7.02 12.55
N ASN A 148 -0.29 -6.92 13.65
CA ASN A 148 -1.01 -5.69 14.02
C ASN A 148 -0.20 -4.80 14.99
N TYR A 149 1.13 -4.88 14.90
CA TYR A 149 2.09 -4.18 15.74
C TYR A 149 3.45 -4.16 15.04
N THR A 150 4.30 -3.21 15.41
CA THR A 150 5.72 -3.20 15.02
C THR A 150 6.46 -4.29 15.79
N PRO A 151 6.99 -5.35 15.15
CA PRO A 151 7.68 -6.40 15.87
C PRO A 151 8.91 -5.86 16.61
N PRO A 152 9.19 -6.34 17.85
CA PRO A 152 10.34 -5.88 18.60
C PRO A 152 11.64 -6.31 17.93
N ARG A 153 12.68 -5.49 18.12
CA ARG A 153 14.04 -5.81 17.68
C ARG A 153 14.78 -6.60 18.75
N SER A 154 15.32 -7.74 18.36
CA SER A 154 16.17 -8.59 19.21
C SER A 154 17.65 -8.31 18.92
N THR A 155 18.46 -8.10 19.94
CA THR A 155 19.90 -7.83 19.80
C THR A 155 20.71 -9.12 19.86
N PHE A 156 21.67 -9.27 18.94
CA PHE A 156 22.59 -10.40 18.84
C PHE A 156 24.04 -9.91 18.87
N GLY A 157 24.90 -10.69 19.52
CA GLY A 157 26.33 -10.42 19.62
C GLY A 157 26.91 -10.72 21.00
N PRO A 158 28.24 -10.53 21.16
CA PRO A 158 29.15 -9.93 20.18
C PRO A 158 29.59 -10.90 19.05
N TYR A 159 29.77 -10.38 17.84
CA TYR A 159 30.37 -11.05 16.69
C TYR A 159 31.46 -10.16 16.06
N ALA A 160 32.53 -10.77 15.55
CA ALA A 160 33.64 -10.04 14.92
C ALA A 160 33.22 -9.39 13.59
N ASP A 161 32.34 -10.05 12.84
CA ASP A 161 31.73 -9.55 11.61
C ASP A 161 30.20 -9.73 11.69
N PRO A 162 29.47 -8.74 12.22
CA PRO A 162 28.01 -8.76 12.28
C PRO A 162 27.32 -8.91 10.92
N ALA A 163 27.85 -8.26 9.88
CA ALA A 163 27.27 -8.30 8.53
C ALA A 163 27.46 -9.69 7.91
N GLY A 164 28.68 -10.24 7.98
CA GLY A 164 28.96 -11.61 7.56
C GLY A 164 28.14 -12.65 8.33
N THR A 165 27.90 -12.42 9.63
CA THR A 165 27.01 -13.28 10.42
C THR A 165 25.58 -13.27 9.87
N LEU A 166 24.99 -12.10 9.61
CA LEU A 166 23.65 -12.00 9.02
C LEU A 166 23.59 -12.69 7.65
N ILE A 167 24.57 -12.47 6.79
CA ILE A 167 24.65 -13.12 5.47
C ILE A 167 24.70 -14.65 5.64
N SER A 168 25.50 -15.16 6.60
CA SER A 168 25.57 -16.59 6.88
C SER A 168 24.25 -17.18 7.40
N TRP A 169 23.35 -16.35 7.94
CA TRP A 169 22.02 -16.72 8.41
C TRP A 169 20.94 -16.60 7.32
N GLY A 170 21.36 -16.37 6.08
CA GLY A 170 20.50 -16.31 4.89
C GLY A 170 19.91 -14.93 4.61
N PHE A 171 20.47 -13.86 5.19
CA PHE A 171 20.08 -12.51 4.82
C PHE A 171 20.86 -12.02 3.58
N HIS A 172 20.23 -11.18 2.77
CA HIS A 172 20.88 -10.35 1.75
C HIS A 172 20.81 -8.87 2.13
N HIS A 173 21.58 -8.02 1.47
CA HIS A 173 21.44 -6.57 1.65
C HIS A 173 20.05 -6.12 1.23
N THR A 174 19.34 -5.43 2.12
CA THR A 174 18.03 -4.86 1.81
C THR A 174 18.17 -3.91 0.63
N ALA A 175 17.32 -4.07 -0.37
CA ALA A 175 17.20 -3.13 -1.45
C ALA A 175 16.95 -1.74 -0.86
N TRP A 176 17.72 -0.75 -1.32
CA TRP A 176 17.75 0.58 -0.72
C TRP A 176 16.36 1.30 -0.72
N TYR A 177 15.36 0.86 -1.49
CA TYR A 177 13.96 1.35 -1.36
C TYR A 177 13.22 0.81 -0.15
N ALA A 178 13.59 -0.38 0.30
CA ALA A 178 12.87 -1.17 1.29
C ALA A 178 13.38 -0.95 2.73
N CYS A 179 14.44 -0.15 2.91
CA CYS A 179 15.05 0.10 4.22
C CYS A 179 14.45 1.30 4.99
N GLY A 180 13.39 1.94 4.47
CA GLY A 180 12.68 3.03 5.14
C GLY A 180 13.48 4.32 5.30
N GLN A 181 14.57 4.51 4.54
CA GLN A 181 15.35 5.75 4.57
C GLN A 181 15.02 6.65 3.38
N LEU A 182 14.85 7.94 3.68
CA LEU A 182 14.69 8.98 2.67
C LEU A 182 16.02 9.21 1.94
N PRO A 183 16.08 9.05 0.62
CA PRO A 183 17.28 9.16 -0.20
C PRO A 183 18.06 10.45 0.00
N PRO A 184 19.37 10.47 -0.34
CA PRO A 184 20.12 9.45 -1.09
C PRO A 184 20.97 8.53 -0.18
N TYR A 185 20.35 7.51 0.42
CA TYR A 185 21.08 6.54 1.24
C TYR A 185 21.04 5.17 0.59
N ASP A 186 22.23 4.65 0.28
CA ASP A 186 22.43 3.21 0.35
C ASP A 186 22.14 2.79 1.77
N CYS A 187 21.50 1.64 1.95
CA CYS A 187 21.25 1.06 3.27
C CYS A 187 22.24 -0.08 3.54
N PRO A 188 23.57 0.19 3.62
CA PRO A 188 24.59 -0.85 3.70
C PRO A 188 24.51 -1.63 5.02
N ASN A 189 23.80 -1.10 6.00
CA ASN A 189 23.62 -1.68 7.31
C ASN A 189 22.25 -2.38 7.47
N ASP A 190 21.44 -2.45 6.41
CA ASP A 190 20.12 -3.07 6.42
C ASP A 190 20.17 -4.36 5.59
N PHE A 191 19.59 -5.42 6.16
CA PHE A 191 19.62 -6.75 5.62
C PHE A 191 18.21 -7.35 5.68
N THR A 192 17.82 -8.05 4.62
CA THR A 192 16.52 -8.71 4.52
C THR A 192 16.70 -10.22 4.41
N ARG A 193 15.82 -10.96 5.07
CA ARG A 193 15.63 -12.39 4.82
C ARG A 193 14.16 -12.67 4.59
N ASP A 194 13.85 -13.17 3.41
CA ASP A 194 12.48 -13.55 3.03
C ASP A 194 11.94 -14.65 3.94
N ARG A 195 10.64 -14.57 4.24
CA ARG A 195 9.94 -15.59 5.00
C ARG A 195 8.44 -15.59 4.73
N GLY A 196 7.82 -16.69 5.11
CA GLY A 196 6.38 -16.70 5.39
C GLY A 196 6.10 -16.19 6.80
N TYR A 197 4.82 -16.01 7.11
CA TYR A 197 4.36 -15.60 8.42
C TYR A 197 3.25 -16.53 8.90
N TYR A 198 3.44 -17.09 10.09
CA TYR A 198 2.40 -17.86 10.76
C TYR A 198 1.74 -16.94 11.80
N GLY A 199 0.49 -16.59 11.55
CA GLY A 199 -0.26 -15.60 12.32
C GLY A 199 -1.57 -16.14 12.88
N PRO A 200 -2.36 -15.27 13.53
CA PRO A 200 -3.67 -15.63 14.06
C PRO A 200 -4.64 -16.13 12.98
N TYR A 201 -4.46 -15.70 11.73
CA TYR A 201 -5.34 -16.03 10.60
C TYR A 201 -4.83 -17.21 9.74
N GLY A 202 -3.74 -17.86 10.14
CA GLY A 202 -3.12 -18.96 9.40
C GLY A 202 -1.73 -18.62 8.87
N TYR A 203 -1.29 -19.35 7.83
CA TYR A 203 0.02 -19.18 7.22
C TYR A 203 -0.05 -18.35 5.93
N CYS A 204 0.69 -17.24 5.90
CA CYS A 204 1.02 -16.52 4.68
C CYS A 204 2.36 -17.01 4.13
N TRP A 205 2.40 -17.33 2.84
CA TRP A 205 3.58 -17.91 2.21
C TRP A 205 4.75 -16.92 2.09
N SER A 206 5.95 -17.48 1.95
CA SER A 206 7.16 -16.73 1.61
C SER A 206 7.15 -16.32 0.12
N PRO A 207 7.59 -15.11 -0.27
CA PRO A 207 8.33 -14.11 0.52
C PRO A 207 7.47 -12.92 0.98
N CYS A 208 6.18 -13.09 1.27
CA CYS A 208 5.30 -11.96 1.64
C CYS A 208 5.76 -11.21 2.89
N PHE A 209 6.55 -11.84 3.76
CA PHE A 209 7.10 -11.23 4.95
C PHE A 209 8.62 -11.30 4.94
N ARG A 210 9.26 -10.48 5.78
CA ARG A 210 10.70 -10.49 5.97
C ARG A 210 11.12 -10.45 7.43
N ASP A 211 12.35 -10.90 7.67
CA ASP A 211 13.13 -10.46 8.82
C ASP A 211 14.05 -9.31 8.38
N GLN A 212 14.08 -8.22 9.15
CA GLN A 212 15.00 -7.10 8.94
C GLN A 212 16.17 -7.21 9.93
N GLY A 213 17.36 -7.48 9.41
CA GLY A 213 18.62 -7.37 10.13
C GLY A 213 19.18 -5.95 10.02
N ARG A 214 19.67 -5.38 11.12
CA ARG A 214 20.33 -4.07 11.12
C ARG A 214 21.65 -4.10 11.88
N THR A 215 22.74 -3.77 11.20
CA THR A 215 24.05 -3.57 11.80
C THR A 215 24.25 -2.11 12.21
N THR A 216 25.19 -1.87 13.10
CA THR A 216 25.67 -0.52 13.42
C THR A 216 27.16 -0.47 13.12
N SER A 217 27.60 0.52 12.34
CA SER A 217 29.02 0.70 12.01
C SER A 217 29.88 0.74 13.29
N GLY A 218 30.95 -0.06 13.33
CA GLY A 218 31.85 -0.15 14.47
C GLY A 218 31.31 -0.93 15.69
N SER A 219 30.09 -1.47 15.62
CA SER A 219 29.52 -2.33 16.65
C SER A 219 29.83 -3.80 16.37
N SER A 220 30.07 -4.59 17.42
CA SER A 220 30.08 -6.06 17.34
C SER A 220 28.69 -6.68 17.48
N TYR A 221 27.63 -5.87 17.50
CA TYR A 221 26.24 -6.28 17.68
C TYR A 221 25.38 -5.85 16.50
N PHE A 222 24.34 -6.63 16.23
CA PHE A 222 23.28 -6.31 15.28
C PHE A 222 21.91 -6.59 15.90
N THR A 223 20.86 -6.09 15.26
CA THR A 223 19.48 -6.34 15.67
C THR A 223 18.71 -7.08 14.58
N ILE A 224 17.72 -7.88 14.94
CA ILE A 224 16.76 -8.46 14.00
C ILE A 224 15.34 -8.10 14.45
N GLN A 225 14.55 -7.53 13.53
CA GLN A 225 13.10 -7.41 13.61
C GLN A 225 12.47 -8.54 12.80
N TYR A 226 11.56 -9.30 13.41
CA TYR A 226 11.03 -10.52 12.80
C TYR A 226 9.60 -10.35 12.27
N GLY A 227 9.39 -10.69 11.00
CA GLY A 227 8.05 -10.95 10.46
C GLY A 227 7.21 -9.72 10.14
N GLU A 228 7.81 -8.66 9.61
CA GLU A 228 7.06 -7.54 9.01
C GLU A 228 6.72 -7.82 7.53
N PRO A 229 5.68 -7.21 6.95
CA PRO A 229 5.38 -7.34 5.52
C PRO A 229 6.57 -6.88 4.68
N ASN A 230 6.92 -7.66 3.67
CA ASN A 230 8.12 -7.44 2.88
C ASN A 230 7.95 -6.25 1.91
N PRO A 231 8.68 -5.13 2.08
CA PRO A 231 8.67 -4.03 1.12
C PRO A 231 9.54 -4.32 -0.11
N GLU A 232 10.33 -5.40 -0.10
CA GLU A 232 11.11 -5.82 -1.26
C GLU A 232 10.22 -6.46 -2.33
N VAL A 233 9.82 -5.61 -3.26
CA VAL A 233 9.22 -5.97 -4.53
C VAL A 233 10.27 -6.61 -5.43
N TYR A 234 10.35 -7.95 -5.48
CA TYR A 234 11.25 -8.64 -6.42
C TYR A 234 10.80 -8.46 -7.87
N LYS A 235 11.73 -8.01 -8.72
CA LYS A 235 11.49 -7.67 -10.14
C LYS A 235 11.18 -8.88 -11.05
N SER A 236 11.45 -10.11 -10.63
CA SER A 236 11.33 -11.31 -11.48
C SER A 236 10.06 -12.13 -11.27
N SER A 237 9.13 -11.70 -10.41
CA SER A 237 7.97 -12.50 -10.02
C SER A 237 6.70 -11.72 -9.71
N TRP A 238 6.80 -10.41 -9.91
CA TRP A 238 5.66 -9.53 -9.98
C TRP A 238 4.69 -9.99 -11.08
N PRO A 239 3.42 -10.30 -10.79
CA PRO A 239 2.67 -10.32 -9.51
C PRO A 239 2.25 -11.75 -9.07
N SER A 240 2.87 -12.78 -9.65
CA SER A 240 2.51 -14.20 -9.46
C SER A 240 2.57 -14.70 -8.00
N TRP A 241 3.20 -13.96 -7.09
CA TRP A 241 3.35 -14.34 -5.67
C TRP A 241 2.60 -13.44 -4.69
N TRP A 242 1.86 -12.45 -5.18
CA TRP A 242 1.09 -11.58 -4.30
C TRP A 242 -0.15 -12.28 -3.78
N PRO A 243 -0.48 -12.11 -2.49
CA PRO A 243 -1.67 -12.70 -1.92
C PRO A 243 -2.97 -12.17 -2.53
N TYR A 244 -2.95 -10.91 -2.96
CA TYR A 244 -4.04 -10.24 -3.65
C TYR A 244 -3.47 -9.07 -4.46
N TRP A 245 -4.27 -8.54 -5.40
CA TRP A 245 -3.81 -7.59 -6.42
C TRP A 245 -3.30 -6.25 -5.86
N TYR A 246 -3.62 -5.91 -4.62
CA TYR A 246 -3.23 -4.66 -3.98
C TYR A 246 -2.22 -4.85 -2.83
N TRP A 247 -1.45 -5.94 -2.83
CA TRP A 247 -0.51 -6.27 -1.75
C TRP A 247 0.50 -5.15 -1.46
N ASP A 248 1.06 -4.51 -2.48
CA ASP A 248 1.97 -3.37 -2.34
C ASP A 248 1.36 -2.19 -1.57
N THR A 249 0.11 -1.83 -1.87
CA THR A 249 -0.59 -0.75 -1.16
C THR A 249 -0.78 -1.09 0.31
N TYR A 250 -1.07 -2.37 0.61
CA TYR A 250 -1.18 -2.85 1.99
C TYR A 250 0.16 -2.80 2.71
N VAL A 251 1.24 -3.27 2.08
CA VAL A 251 2.60 -3.22 2.64
C VAL A 251 3.00 -1.78 2.93
N PHE A 252 2.77 -0.88 1.96
CA PHE A 252 3.08 0.54 2.11
C PHE A 252 2.32 1.18 3.27
N TRP A 253 1.00 0.94 3.36
CA TRP A 253 0.19 1.40 4.50
C TRP A 253 0.67 0.84 5.84
N TRP A 254 1.03 -0.45 5.87
CA TRP A 254 1.50 -1.11 7.09
C TRP A 254 2.74 -0.42 7.64
N HIS A 255 3.73 -0.15 6.79
CA HIS A 255 4.98 0.56 7.16
C HIS A 255 4.78 2.04 7.49
N LEU A 256 3.66 2.65 7.08
CA LEU A 256 3.27 3.99 7.54
C LEU A 256 2.58 3.95 8.91
N THR A 257 2.02 2.81 9.29
CA THR A 257 1.18 2.67 10.49
C THR A 257 1.96 2.10 11.67
N TYR A 258 2.91 1.20 11.44
CA TYR A 258 3.70 0.46 12.43
C TYR A 258 5.20 0.65 12.21
#